data_AF-A0A3D3PN33-F1
#
_entry.id   AF-A0A3D3PN33-F1
#
_cell.length_a   1.000
_cell.length_b   1.000
_cell.length_c   1.000
_cell.angle_alpha   90.00
_cell.angle_beta   90.00
_cell.angle_gamma   90.00
#
_symmetry.space_group_name_H-M   'P 1'
#
loop_
_entity.id
_entity.type
_entity.pdbx_description
1 polymer ?
#
loop_
_entity_poly.entity_id
_entity_poly.type
_entity_poly.pdbx_seq_one_letter_code
_entity_poly.pdbx_strand_id
1 'polypeptide(L)' 'MKSYVARRAALIAQLQAKGGGVAIIPTAPEVRRNSDSDYPYRHDSYFYYLSGFTEPEAVIVL' A
#
# COMPACT_ATOMS: atom_id res chain seq x y z
N MET A 1 -19.34 3.35 1.20
CA MET A 1 -17.97 2.83 1.04
C MET A 1 -17.03 3.65 1.93
N LYS A 2 -16.18 3.04 2.79
CA LYS A 2 -15.27 3.83 3.66
C LYS A 2 -14.19 4.52 2.83
N SER A 3 -13.92 5.80 3.11
CA SER A 3 -12.84 6.58 2.49
C SER A 3 -11.46 6.00 2.85
N TYR A 4 -10.45 6.28 2.02
CA TYR A 4 -9.07 5.87 2.31
C TYR A 4 -8.59 6.43 3.65
N VAL A 5 -8.95 7.67 3.98
CA VAL A 5 -8.67 8.30 5.28
C VAL A 5 -9.25 7.47 6.43
N ALA A 6 -10.52 7.05 6.33
CA ALA A 6 -11.17 6.25 7.37
C ALA A 6 -10.52 4.86 7.54
N ARG A 7 -9.99 4.26 6.47
CA ARG A 7 -9.29 2.97 6.54
C ARG A 7 -7.94 3.11 7.24
N ARG A 8 -7.17 4.16 6.91
CA ARG A 8 -5.89 4.46 7.58
C ARG A 8 -6.08 4.78 9.06
N ALA A 9 -7.08 5.59 9.40
CA ALA A 9 -7.41 5.89 10.79
C ALA A 9 -7.76 4.63 11.59
N ALA A 10 -8.49 3.68 11.00
CA ALA A 10 -8.79 2.40 11.65
C ALA A 10 -7.53 1.56 11.88
N LEU A 11 -6.59 1.52 10.94
CA LEU A 11 -5.31 0.83 11.11
C LEU A 11 -4.47 1.48 12.22
N ILE A 12 -4.36 2.81 12.24
CA ILE A 12 -3.64 3.54 13.29
C ILE A 12 -4.22 3.24 14.68
N ALA A 13 -5.56 3.25 14.82
CA ALA A 13 -6.22 2.92 16.07
C ALA A 13 -5.91 1.48 16.53
N GLN A 14 -5.83 0.52 15.60
CA GLN A 14 -5.44 -0.86 15.92
C GLN A 14 -3.98 -0.98 16.35
N LEU A 15 -3.06 -0.22 15.73
CA LEU A 15 -1.65 -0.18 16.15
C LEU A 15 -1.54 0.37 17.58
N GLN A 16 -2.20 1.49 17.86
CA GLN A 16 -2.23 2.10 19.20
C GLN A 16 -2.77 1.13 20.26
N ALA A 17 -3.88 0.44 19.98
CA ALA A 17 -4.45 -0.54 20.89
C ALA A 17 -3.52 -1.74 21.19
N LYS A 18 -2.56 -2.03 20.30
CA LYS A 18 -1.55 -3.09 20.45
C LYS A 18 -0.24 -2.62 21.06
N GLY A 19 -0.17 -1.39 21.57
CA GLY A 19 1.03 -0.81 22.18
C GLY A 19 1.78 0.18 21.28
N GLY A 20 1.18 0.60 20.16
CA GLY A 20 1.77 1.53 19.21
C GLY A 20 2.64 0.86 18.14
N GLY A 21 3.34 1.67 17.35
CA GLY A 21 4.22 1.23 16.27
C GLY A 21 4.09 2.09 15.02
N VAL A 22 4.86 1.73 13.98
CA VAL A 22 4.84 2.36 12.66
C VAL A 22 4.54 1.26 11.63
N ALA A 23 3.56 1.49 10.76
CA ALA A 23 3.30 0.62 9.62
C ALA A 23 3.98 1.18 8.37
N ILE A 24 4.79 0.34 7.72
CA ILE A 24 5.50 0.67 6.48
C ILE A 24 4.99 -0.30 5.40
N ILE A 25 4.24 0.22 4.43
CA ILE A 25 3.65 -0.58 3.36
C ILE A 25 4.19 -0.08 2.02
N PRO A 26 5.12 -0.81 1.36
CA PRO A 26 5.59 -0.49 0.03
C PRO A 26 4.61 -0.97 -1.06
N THR A 27 4.71 -0.40 -2.25
CA THR A 27 4.09 -0.92 -3.46
C THR A 27 4.74 -2.22 -3.93
N ALA A 28 4.04 -2.96 -4.80
CA ALA A 28 4.65 -4.06 -5.52
C ALA A 28 5.73 -3.51 -6.48
N PRO A 29 6.83 -4.25 -6.73
CA PRO A 29 7.76 -3.89 -7.78
C PRO A 29 7.15 -4.16 -9.16
N GLU A 30 7.69 -3.50 -10.18
CA GLU A 30 7.43 -3.87 -11.57
C GLU A 30 8.01 -5.26 -11.87
N VAL A 31 7.35 -6.01 -12.75
CA VAL A 31 7.72 -7.39 -13.08
C VAL A 31 8.03 -7.51 -14.56
N ARG A 32 9.29 -7.80 -14.85
CA ARG A 32 9.75 -8.06 -16.21
C ARG A 32 9.11 -9.32 -16.78
N ARG A 33 8.65 -9.22 -18.03
CA ARG A 33 8.10 -10.35 -18.80
C ARG A 33 9.15 -10.98 -19.69
N ASN A 34 9.79 -10.18 -20.56
CA ASN A 34 10.84 -10.63 -21.47
C ASN A 34 11.70 -9.45 -21.93
N SER A 35 13.03 -9.59 -21.84
CA SER A 35 13.98 -8.54 -22.23
C SER A 35 13.65 -7.19 -21.57
N ASP A 36 13.18 -6.22 -22.34
CA ASP A 36 12.83 -4.84 -22.01
C ASP A 36 11.32 -4.62 -21.91
N SER A 37 10.52 -5.69 -21.95
CA SER A 37 9.07 -5.64 -21.80
C SER A 37 8.64 -6.11 -20.40
N ASP A 38 7.75 -5.34 -19.78
CA ASP A 38 7.16 -5.63 -18.47
C ASP A 38 5.74 -6.18 -18.59
N TYR A 39 5.29 -6.88 -17.55
CA TYR A 39 3.86 -7.12 -17.35
C TYR A 39 3.16 -5.81 -17.01
N PRO A 40 1.85 -5.66 -17.33
CA PRO A 40 1.08 -4.52 -16.85
C PRO A 40 1.19 -4.41 -15.32
N TYR A 41 1.58 -3.23 -14.85
CA TYR A 41 1.81 -3.01 -13.43
C TYR A 41 0.54 -3.28 -12.61
N ARG A 42 0.72 -4.00 -11.50
CA ARG A 42 -0.34 -4.28 -10.53
C ARG A 42 0.18 -3.98 -9.14
N HIS A 43 -0.38 -2.95 -8.53
CA HIS A 43 -0.10 -2.57 -7.15
C HIS A 43 -0.53 -3.67 -6.15
N ASP A 44 0.15 -3.69 -4.99
CA ASP A 44 -0.27 -4.54 -3.88
C ASP A 44 -1.67 -4.16 -3.38
N SER A 45 -2.45 -5.17 -2.95
CA SER A 45 -3.85 -4.95 -2.57
C SER A 45 -3.99 -4.24 -1.23
N TYR A 46 -3.08 -4.46 -0.28
CA TYR A 46 -3.09 -3.75 1.01
C TYR A 46 -2.67 -2.29 0.83
N PHE A 47 -1.63 -2.04 0.03
CA PHE A 47 -1.23 -0.69 -0.33
C PHE A 47 -2.39 0.09 -0.96
N TYR A 48 -2.97 -0.45 -2.03
CA TYR A 48 -4.06 0.20 -2.76
C TYR A 48 -5.32 0.36 -1.91
N TYR A 49 -5.63 -0.61 -1.03
CA TYR A 49 -6.75 -0.50 -0.12
C TYR A 49 -6.64 0.74 0.81
N LEU A 50 -5.43 1.16 1.15
CA LEU A 50 -5.13 2.26 2.07
C LEU A 50 -4.89 3.61 1.38
N SER A 51 -4.44 3.63 0.12
CA SER A 51 -4.12 4.88 -0.61
C SER A 51 -4.98 5.15 -1.84
N GLY A 52 -5.40 4.12 -2.57
CA GLY A 52 -5.89 4.26 -3.94
C GLY A 52 -4.81 4.66 -4.95
N PHE A 53 -3.52 4.65 -4.57
CA PHE A 53 -2.40 5.04 -5.41
C PHE A 53 -1.91 3.83 -6.24
N THR A 54 -1.59 4.07 -7.52
CA THR A 54 -1.44 3.01 -8.52
C THR A 54 -0.10 3.03 -9.27
N GLU A 55 0.87 3.83 -8.83
CA GLU A 55 2.21 3.86 -9.43
C GLU A 55 3.17 2.95 -8.62
N PRO A 56 4.25 2.43 -9.23
CA PRO A 56 5.30 1.70 -8.53
C PRO A 56 6.17 2.65 -7.66
N GLU A 57 7.15 2.07 -6.97
CA GLU A 57 8.17 2.79 -6.19
C GLU A 57 7.63 3.76 -5.12
N ALA A 58 6.49 3.44 -4.51
CA ALA A 58 5.89 4.25 -3.45
C ALA A 58 5.76 3.50 -2.13
N VAL A 59 5.74 4.26 -1.03
CA VAL A 59 5.60 3.73 0.33
C VAL A 59 4.61 4.57 1.12
N ILE A 60 3.67 3.91 1.82
CA ILE A 60 2.83 4.52 2.84
C ILE A 60 3.49 4.28 4.20
N VAL A 61 3.60 5.33 5.00
CA VAL A 61 4.07 5.27 6.39
C VAL A 61 2.96 5.82 7.29
N LEU A 62 2.53 5.05 8.30
CA LEU A 62 1.44 5.37 9.25
C LEU A 62 1.84 5.08 10.69
#